data_AF-A0A7V9AH49-F1
#
_entry.id   AF-A0A7V9AH49-F1
#
_cell.length_a   1.000
_cell.length_b   1.000
_cell.length_c   1.000
_cell.angle_alpha   90.00
_cell.angle_beta   90.00
_cell.angle_gamma   90.00
#
_symmetry.space_group_name_H-M   'P 1'
#
loop_
_entity.id
_entity.type
_entity.pdbx_description
1 polymer ?
#
loop_
_entity_poly.entity_id
_entity_poly.type
_entity_poly.pdbx_seq_one_letter_code
_entity_poly.pdbx_strand_id
1 'polypeptide(L)' 'MSRVFLDDNLLSWEAYASGGKFGLPEQPKIVFHSLSEPFRRARYVRHDGDNAGAQEVVQSVPEDRLRAMLEESQELE' A
#
# COMPACT_ATOMS: atom_id res chain seq x y z
N MET A 1 -6.34 8.25 -3.42
CA MET A 1 -5.66 9.10 -2.40
C MET A 1 -4.55 8.28 -1.77
N SER A 2 -3.44 8.90 -1.38
CA SER A 2 -2.27 8.23 -0.80
C SER A 2 -1.92 8.79 0.58
N ARG A 3 -1.06 8.09 1.32
CA ARG A 3 -0.52 8.51 2.62
C ARG A 3 0.96 8.18 2.69
N VAL A 4 1.75 9.11 3.23
CA VAL A 4 3.20 8.93 3.43
C VAL A 4 3.49 8.57 4.88
N PHE A 5 4.43 7.65 5.09
CA PHE A 5 4.91 7.24 6.41
C PHE A 5 6.38 6.79 6.36
N LEU A 6 7.00 6.63 7.53
CA LEU A 6 8.36 6.12 7.66
C LEU A 6 8.36 4.66 8.11
N ASP A 7 9.31 3.86 7.61
CA ASP A 7 9.61 2.55 8.18
C ASP A 7 10.66 2.63 9.30
N ASP A 8 10.99 1.48 9.89
CA ASP A 8 11.95 1.39 11.00
C ASP A 8 13.40 1.71 10.59
N ASN A 9 13.69 1.73 9.28
CA ASN A 9 14.98 2.13 8.71
C ASN A 9 14.99 3.60 8.26
N LEU A 10 13.98 4.38 8.63
CA LEU A 10 13.81 5.79 8.23
C LEU A 10 13.63 5.98 6.71
N LEU A 11 13.18 4.95 5.98
CA LEU A 11 12.80 5.09 4.58
C LEU A 11 11.37 5.64 4.50
N SER A 12 11.15 6.62 3.60
CA SER A 12 9.83 7.17 3.31
C SER A 12 9.10 6.30 2.30
N TRP A 13 7.87 5.95 2.63
CA TRP A 13 6.99 5.14 1.81
C TRP A 13 5.67 5.87 1.56
N GLU A 14 5.18 5.79 0.32
CA GLU A 14 3.83 6.18 -0.06
C GLU A 14 2.95 4.93 -0.13
N ALA A 15 1.91 4.88 0.72
CA ALA A 15 0.85 3.90 0.65
C ALA A 15 -0.34 4.43 -0.14
N TYR A 16 -0.88 3.63 -1.06
CA TYR A 16 -2.10 3.96 -1.79
C TYR A 16 -2.90 2.71 -2.18
N ALA A 17 -4.21 2.85 -2.25
CA ALA A 17 -5.08 1.80 -2.76
C ALA A 17 -5.01 1.74 -4.29
N SER A 18 -4.88 0.53 -4.83
CA SER A 18 -4.93 0.23 -6.25
C SER A 18 -5.95 -0.89 -6.46
N GLY A 19 -7.04 -0.56 -7.14
CA GLY A 19 -8.04 -1.53 -7.61
C GLY A 19 -8.04 -1.58 -9.13
N GLY A 20 -8.47 -2.71 -9.69
CA GLY A 20 -8.67 -2.84 -11.13
C GLY A 20 -9.56 -1.73 -11.69
N LYS A 21 -9.32 -1.36 -12.95
CA LYS A 21 -10.14 -0.38 -13.67
C LYS A 21 -11.59 -0.87 -13.69
N PHE A 22 -12.54 0.02 -13.40
CA PHE A 22 -13.99 -0.20 -13.41
C PHE A 22 -14.44 -1.33 -14.36
N GLY A 23 -14.81 -2.48 -13.79
CA GLY A 23 -15.38 -3.62 -14.53
C GLY A 23 -14.53 -4.88 -14.64
N LEU A 24 -13.29 -4.89 -14.14
CA LEU A 24 -12.47 -6.12 -14.04
C LEU A 24 -12.33 -6.59 -12.58
N PRO A 25 -12.45 -7.91 -12.31
CA PRO A 25 -12.37 -8.48 -10.97
C PRO A 25 -10.91 -8.60 -10.49
N GLU A 26 -10.12 -7.55 -10.60
CA GLU A 26 -8.82 -7.53 -9.94
C GLU A 26 -9.03 -7.21 -8.46
N GLN A 27 -8.61 -8.15 -7.61
CA GLN A 27 -8.67 -7.99 -6.17
C GLN A 27 -7.93 -6.70 -5.76
N PRO A 28 -8.55 -5.81 -4.97
CA PRO A 28 -7.93 -4.55 -4.60
C PRO A 28 -6.67 -4.81 -3.78
N LYS A 29 -5.69 -3.93 -3.95
CA LYS A 29 -4.37 -4.00 -3.34
C LYS A 29 -4.08 -2.68 -2.64
N ILE A 30 -3.30 -2.76 -1.57
CA ILE A 30 -2.65 -1.59 -0.99
C ILE A 30 -1.19 -1.68 -1.41
N VAL A 31 -0.75 -0.66 -2.15
CA VAL A 31 0.58 -0.58 -2.75
C VAL A 31 1.43 0.38 -1.93
N PHE A 32 2.69 0.01 -1.76
CA PHE A 32 3.73 0.76 -1.08
C PHE A 32 4.84 1.10 -2.06
N HIS A 33 5.08 2.38 -2.28
CA HIS A 33 6.13 2.89 -3.14
C HIS A 33 7.20 3.58 -2.30
N SER A 34 8.48 3.21 -2.47
CA SER A 34 9.57 3.87 -1.74
C SER A 34 9.87 5.24 -2.36
N LEU A 35 9.72 6.30 -1.58
CA LEU A 35 10.09 7.66 -1.99
C LEU A 35 11.58 7.94 -1.78
N SER A 36 12.18 7.29 -0.77
CA SER A 36 13.61 7.42 -0.47
C SER A 36 14.50 6.61 -1.41
N GLU A 37 14.01 5.49 -1.93
CA GLU A 37 14.75 4.60 -2.83
C GLU A 37 13.92 4.32 -4.11
N PRO A 38 13.97 5.17 -5.14
CA PRO A 38 13.14 5.04 -6.34
C PRO A 38 13.39 3.76 -7.16
N PHE A 39 14.55 3.12 -6.98
CA PHE A 39 14.90 1.86 -7.64
C PHE A 39 14.35 0.63 -6.92
N ARG A 40 13.88 0.79 -5.68
CA ARG A 40 13.27 -0.31 -4.93
C ARG A 40 11.93 -0.62 -5.58
N ARG A 41 11.67 -1.91 -5.82
CA ARG A 41 10.39 -2.36 -6.35
C ARG A 41 9.27 -1.97 -5.39
N ALA A 42 8.16 -1.49 -5.96
CA ALA A 42 6.94 -1.28 -5.20
C ALA A 42 6.51 -2.61 -4.57
N ARG A 43 5.88 -2.53 -3.42
CA ARG A 43 5.37 -3.70 -2.70
C ARG A 43 3.87 -3.60 -2.55
N TYR A 44 3.18 -4.71 -2.32
CA TYR A 44 1.73 -4.68 -2.13
C TYR A 44 1.23 -5.75 -1.18
N VAL A 45 0.10 -5.45 -0.53
CA VAL A 45 -0.74 -6.44 0.15
C VAL A 45 -2.09 -6.51 -0.55
N ARG A 46 -2.67 -7.70 -0.60
CA ARG A 46 -4.03 -7.88 -1.09
C ARG A 46 -5.00 -7.44 0.01
N HIS A 47 -6.07 -6.76 -0.39
CA HIS A 47 -7.14 -6.37 0.50
C HIS A 47 -8.38 -7.20 0.18
N ASP A 48 -8.98 -7.79 1.19
CA ASP A 48 -10.27 -8.46 1.07
C ASP A 48 -11.37 -7.40 1.16
N GLY A 49 -11.97 -7.07 0.01
CA GLY A 49 -13.00 -6.03 -0.07
C GLY A 49 -13.06 -5.40 -1.45
N ASP A 50 -13.51 -4.14 -1.48
CA ASP A 50 -13.48 -3.30 -2.67
C ASP A 50 -12.35 -2.25 -2.57
N ASN A 51 -12.20 -1.48 -3.65
CA ASN A 51 -11.18 -0.43 -3.69
C ASN A 51 -11.45 0.71 -2.69
N ALA A 52 -12.72 0.94 -2.32
CA ALA A 52 -13.09 1.97 -1.36
C ALA A 52 -12.64 1.58 0.05
N GLY A 53 -12.85 0.32 0.46
CA GLY A 53 -12.36 -0.24 1.71
C GLY A 53 -10.83 -0.22 1.78
N ALA A 54 -10.14 -0.59 0.70
CA ALA A 54 -8.68 -0.50 0.64
C ALA A 54 -8.19 0.96 0.83
N GLN A 55 -8.90 1.93 0.25
CA GLN A 55 -8.57 3.34 0.40
C GLN A 55 -8.84 3.85 1.81
N GLU A 56 -9.95 3.44 2.42
CA GLU A 56 -10.26 3.76 3.81
C GLU A 56 -9.19 3.21 4.76
N VAL A 57 -8.73 1.98 4.54
CA VAL A 57 -7.64 1.38 5.32
C VAL A 57 -6.38 2.25 5.25
N VAL A 58 -5.93 2.64 4.05
CA VAL A 58 -4.73 3.50 3.90
C VAL A 58 -4.84 4.82 4.68
N GLN A 59 -6.04 5.39 4.75
CA GLN A 59 -6.25 6.69 5.38
C GLN A 59 -6.48 6.61 6.89
N SER A 60 -7.15 5.56 7.36
CA SER A 60 -7.66 5.48 8.73
C SER A 60 -6.76 4.70 9.69
N VAL A 61 -5.98 3.72 9.20
CA VAL A 61 -5.19 2.88 10.11
C VAL A 61 -4.00 3.64 10.71
N PRO A 62 -3.58 3.31 11.95
CA PRO A 62 -2.37 3.87 12.52
C PRO A 62 -1.13 3.59 11.68
N GLU A 63 -0.10 4.42 11.81
CA GLU A 63 1.15 4.26 11.06
C GLU A 63 1.84 2.92 11.36
N ASP A 64 1.81 2.46 12.61
CA ASP A 64 2.33 1.15 13.02
C ASP A 64 1.67 0.01 12.25
N ARG A 65 0.38 0.18 11.89
CA ARG A 65 -0.33 -0.81 11.08
C ARG A 65 0.11 -0.76 9.62
N LEU A 66 0.38 0.42 9.07
CA LEU A 66 0.96 0.55 7.71
C LEU A 66 2.35 -0.09 7.63
N ARG A 67 3.17 0.09 8.67
CA ARG A 67 4.48 -0.58 8.79
C ARG A 67 4.34 -2.11 8.81
N ALA A 68 3.45 -2.65 9.66
CA ALA A 68 3.20 -4.09 9.69
C ALA A 68 2.74 -4.62 8.31
N MET A 69 1.86 -3.89 7.62
CA MET A 69 1.41 -4.26 6.27
C MET A 69 2.54 -4.19 5.23
N LEU A 70 3.47 -3.24 5.36
CA LEU A 70 4.66 -3.17 4.53
C LEU A 70 5.59 -4.38 4.76
N GLU A 71 5.74 -4.83 6.00
CA GLU A 71 6.53 -6.04 6.31
C GLU A 71 5.90 -7.31 5.73
N GLU A 72 4.57 -7.43 5.81
CA GLU A 72 3.78 -8.55 5.26
C GLU A 72 3.62 -8.49 3.72
N SER A 73 4.03 -7.38 3.09
CA SER A 73 3.84 -7.17 1.65
C SER A 73 4.80 -7.98 0.77
N GLN A 74 4.36 -8.24 -0.45
CA GLN A 74 5.17 -8.88 -1.49
C GLN A 74 5.57 -7.87 -2.58
N GLU A 75 6.68 -8.11 -3.27
CA GLU A 75 7.10 -7.25 -4.38
C GLU A 75 6.08 -7.29 -5.53
N LEU A 76 5.83 -6.13 -6.13
CA LEU A 76 5.04 -6.01 -7.35
C LEU A 76 5.90 -6.50 -8.52
N GLU A 77 5.44 -7.56 -9.20
CA GLU A 77 6.11 -8.18 -10.35
C GLU A 77 6.22 -7.24 -11.55
#